data_AF-A0A8C9EC92-F1
#
_entry.id   AF-A0A8C9EC92-F1
#
_cell.length_a   1.000
_cell.length_b   1.000
_cell.length_c   1.000
_cell.angle_alpha   90.00
_cell.angle_beta   90.00
_cell.angle_gamma   90.00
#
_symmetry.space_group_name_H-M   'P 1'
#
loop_
_entity.id
_entity.type
_entity.pdbx_description
1 polymer ?
#
loop_
_entity_poly.entity_id
_entity_poly.type
_entity_poly.pdbx_seq_one_letter_code
_entity_poly.pdbx_strand_id
1 'polypeptide(L)'
;MAAPRPPPGRLSGVMVPAPIQDLEALRALTALFKEQRNRNLDTIGVAVDLILLFRELRVEQESLLTAFRCGLQFLGNIASRNEDSQSIVWMHAFPELFLSCLNHPDKKIVAYSSMILFTSLNSERMKELEENLNIAIDVIEAHQKQPESEWPFLIITDHFLKSPELVKVMYAKMSNQERVTLLDLMIAKIMGDEPLSKDEIPVFLSHAELIASTFVDQCKTVLKLTSEQHAEDEEALATIRLLDVLCEMTANTDLLGYLQVFPGLLERVIELLRVIHAAGSDTMNIFSTCACMKAEGDVSNMAEGFKSHLIRLIGNLCYKNKDNQDKVNELDGIALILDSCSIDDKNPFLTQWVVLAIRNLTEDNSQNQDLIAKMEEQGLADASLLKKVGFEVEKRGDKLILKSTSDTPQL
;
A
#
# COMPACT_ATOMS: atom_id res chain seq x y z
N MET A 1 -31.77 38.49 -60.34
CA MET A 1 -31.44 39.80 -59.76
C MET A 1 -31.67 39.74 -58.27
N ALA A 2 -30.61 39.68 -57.48
CA ALA A 2 -30.62 39.71 -56.03
C ALA A 2 -29.71 40.85 -55.58
N ALA A 3 -30.24 41.76 -54.75
CA ALA A 3 -29.52 42.75 -53.93
C ALA A 3 -30.55 43.42 -52.97
N PRO A 4 -30.14 44.14 -51.91
CA PRO A 4 -29.87 43.58 -50.58
C PRO A 4 -30.72 44.25 -49.48
N ARG A 5 -30.76 43.68 -48.27
CA ARG A 5 -31.32 44.37 -47.07
C ARG A 5 -30.21 45.01 -46.21
N PRO A 6 -30.46 46.19 -45.61
CA PRO A 6 -29.50 46.94 -44.79
C PRO A 6 -29.50 46.46 -43.31
N PRO A 7 -28.55 46.93 -42.47
CA PRO A 7 -28.23 46.35 -41.17
C PRO A 7 -29.01 47.02 -40.02
N PRO A 8 -29.07 46.41 -38.82
CA PRO A 8 -29.28 47.17 -37.60
C PRO A 8 -27.94 47.39 -36.87
N GLY A 9 -27.62 48.66 -36.63
CA GLY A 9 -26.61 49.07 -35.67
C GLY A 9 -27.16 49.12 -34.23
N ARG A 10 -26.28 48.77 -33.27
CA ARG A 10 -25.99 49.36 -31.93
C ARG A 10 -27.19 49.81 -31.04
N LEU A 11 -27.26 49.58 -29.73
CA LEU A 11 -26.31 49.18 -28.66
C LEU A 11 -27.12 48.92 -27.36
N SER A 12 -26.86 47.81 -26.66
CA SER A 12 -26.83 47.68 -25.18
C SER A 12 -26.28 46.27 -24.90
N GLY A 13 -25.15 46.01 -24.27
CA GLY A 13 -24.32 46.85 -23.42
C GLY A 13 -23.61 45.96 -22.39
N VAL A 14 -23.04 44.82 -22.81
CA VAL A 14 -21.88 44.14 -22.21
C VAL A 14 -21.26 43.31 -23.34
N MET A 15 -20.06 43.70 -23.78
CA MET A 15 -19.24 42.90 -24.68
C MET A 15 -18.76 41.68 -23.91
N VAL A 16 -19.08 40.48 -24.41
CA VAL A 16 -18.26 39.30 -24.17
C VAL A 16 -16.91 39.57 -24.85
N PRO A 17 -15.77 39.58 -24.13
CA PRO A 17 -14.49 39.84 -24.79
C PRO A 17 -14.13 38.71 -25.76
N ALA A 18 -13.50 39.13 -26.85
CA ALA A 18 -13.16 38.37 -28.03
C ALA A 18 -12.27 37.13 -27.74
N PRO A 19 -12.28 36.12 -28.64
CA PRO A 19 -11.35 35.01 -28.57
C PRO A 19 -9.95 35.46 -28.99
N ILE A 20 -8.95 35.18 -28.15
CA ILE A 20 -7.55 34.93 -28.54
C ILE A 20 -6.83 36.14 -29.17
N GLN A 21 -6.31 37.03 -28.31
CA GLN A 21 -5.11 37.84 -28.59
C GLN A 21 -3.95 37.54 -27.60
N ASP A 22 -4.09 36.56 -26.70
CA ASP A 22 -3.18 36.37 -25.56
C ASP A 22 -2.01 35.41 -25.77
N LEU A 23 -1.68 34.94 -26.98
CA LEU A 23 -0.54 34.03 -27.15
C LEU A 23 0.80 34.70 -26.80
N GLU A 24 0.95 36.00 -27.09
CA GLU A 24 2.14 36.78 -26.71
C GLU A 24 2.17 37.12 -25.22
N ALA A 25 1.03 37.49 -24.62
CA ALA A 25 0.92 37.70 -23.18
C ALA A 25 1.23 36.41 -22.40
N LEU A 26 0.72 35.28 -22.88
CA LEU A 26 0.97 33.97 -22.29
C LEU A 26 2.43 33.52 -22.47
N ARG A 27 3.06 33.82 -23.62
CA ARG A 27 4.50 33.61 -23.84
C ARG A 27 5.33 34.52 -22.93
N ALA A 28 4.93 35.78 -22.73
CA ALA A 28 5.60 36.71 -21.84
C ALA A 28 5.49 36.26 -20.37
N LEU A 29 4.31 35.80 -19.94
CA LEU A 29 4.10 35.20 -18.61
C LEU A 29 4.91 33.92 -18.43
N THR A 30 4.93 33.05 -19.44
CA THR A 30 5.78 31.84 -19.45
C THR A 30 7.26 32.21 -19.38
N ALA A 31 7.69 33.29 -20.04
CA ALA A 31 9.06 33.78 -19.97
C ALA A 31 9.39 34.36 -18.58
N LEU A 32 8.47 35.11 -17.98
CA LEU A 32 8.60 35.62 -16.61
C LEU A 32 8.76 34.48 -15.59
N PHE A 33 7.97 33.42 -15.69
CA PHE A 33 8.10 32.23 -14.84
C PHE A 33 9.41 31.47 -15.06
N LYS A 34 10.01 31.56 -16.26
CA LYS A 34 11.32 30.95 -16.56
C LYS A 34 12.49 31.78 -16.05
N GLU A 35 12.33 33.09 -15.90
CA GLU A 35 13.33 33.95 -15.28
C GLU A 35 13.30 33.79 -13.74
N GLN A 36 14.01 32.78 -13.23
CA GLN A 36 14.16 32.46 -11.79
C GLN A 36 14.78 33.59 -10.92
N ARG A 37 15.00 34.78 -11.48
CA ARG A 37 15.77 35.87 -10.87
C ARG A 37 14.93 36.85 -10.06
N ASN A 38 13.60 36.84 -10.20
CA ASN A 38 12.70 37.72 -9.46
C ASN A 38 12.12 37.01 -8.23
N ARG A 39 12.75 37.22 -7.06
CA ARG A 39 12.25 36.80 -5.75
C ARG A 39 11.42 37.89 -5.06
N ASN A 40 10.68 38.68 -5.83
CA ASN A 40 9.89 39.76 -5.24
C ASN A 40 8.63 39.14 -4.61
N LEU A 41 8.44 39.32 -3.30
CA LEU A 41 7.37 38.64 -2.54
C LEU A 41 5.96 38.99 -3.09
N ASP A 42 5.76 40.22 -3.57
CA ASP A 42 4.52 40.66 -4.24
C ASP A 42 4.22 39.89 -5.54
N THR A 43 5.26 39.37 -6.21
CA THR A 43 5.08 38.60 -7.46
C THR A 43 4.64 37.16 -7.22
N ILE A 44 4.78 36.63 -6.01
CA ILE A 44 4.33 35.28 -5.65
C ILE A 44 2.80 35.23 -5.56
N GLY A 45 2.19 36.18 -4.85
CA GLY A 45 0.72 36.26 -4.74
C GLY A 45 0.07 36.41 -6.12
N VAL A 46 0.58 37.35 -6.93
CA VAL A 46 0.11 37.56 -8.32
C VAL A 46 0.31 36.29 -9.17
N ALA A 47 1.40 35.56 -8.99
CA ALA A 47 1.63 34.31 -9.70
C ALA A 47 0.58 33.24 -9.34
N VAL A 48 0.24 33.10 -8.06
CA VAL A 48 -0.80 32.16 -7.60
C VAL A 48 -2.18 32.57 -8.14
N ASP A 49 -2.52 33.86 -8.07
CA ASP A 49 -3.80 34.37 -8.59
C ASP A 49 -3.93 34.12 -10.11
N LEU A 50 -2.84 34.33 -10.87
CA LEU A 50 -2.81 34.04 -12.30
C LEU A 50 -2.95 32.55 -12.60
N ILE A 51 -2.36 31.68 -11.78
CA ILE A 51 -2.48 30.22 -11.88
C ILE A 51 -3.94 29.80 -11.61
N LEU A 52 -4.57 30.32 -10.56
CA LEU A 52 -5.98 30.08 -10.26
C LEU A 52 -6.90 30.62 -11.37
N LEU A 53 -6.55 31.74 -12.00
CA LEU A 53 -7.28 32.25 -13.16
C LEU A 53 -7.13 31.34 -14.38
N PHE A 54 -5.92 30.84 -14.69
CA PHE A 54 -5.71 29.90 -15.79
C PHE A 54 -6.52 28.61 -15.62
N ARG A 55 -6.72 28.16 -14.38
CA ARG A 55 -7.62 27.05 -14.06
C ARG A 55 -9.06 27.31 -14.48
N GLU A 56 -9.57 28.52 -14.29
CA GLU A 56 -10.97 28.88 -14.60
C GLU A 56 -11.24 29.05 -16.10
N LEU A 57 -10.20 29.31 -16.88
CA LEU A 57 -10.28 29.43 -18.32
C LEU A 57 -10.45 28.05 -18.96
N ARG A 58 -11.70 27.64 -19.16
CA ARG A 58 -12.12 26.37 -19.82
C ARG A 58 -11.80 26.34 -21.33
N VAL A 59 -10.55 26.55 -21.71
CA VAL A 59 -10.09 26.40 -23.10
C VAL A 59 -8.85 25.51 -23.13
N GLU A 60 -8.96 24.34 -23.73
CA GLU A 60 -7.86 23.41 -23.99
C GLU A 60 -6.90 23.96 -25.05
N GLN A 61 -6.18 25.04 -24.74
CA GLN A 61 -5.02 25.45 -25.54
C GLN A 61 -3.76 24.90 -24.89
N GLU A 62 -2.96 24.15 -25.64
CA GLU A 62 -1.65 23.64 -25.20
C GLU A 62 -0.74 24.76 -24.65
N SER A 63 -0.91 25.98 -25.15
CA SER A 63 -0.25 27.18 -24.61
C SER A 63 -0.67 27.46 -23.16
N LEU A 64 -1.97 27.46 -22.84
CA LEU A 64 -2.50 27.68 -21.48
C LEU A 64 -1.97 26.63 -20.49
N LEU A 65 -2.02 25.35 -20.88
CA LEU A 65 -1.44 24.26 -20.08
C LEU A 65 0.07 24.43 -19.87
N THR A 66 0.79 24.87 -20.90
CA THR A 66 2.23 25.15 -20.79
C THR A 66 2.52 26.29 -19.81
N ALA A 67 1.77 27.38 -19.88
CA ALA A 67 1.94 28.50 -18.94
C ALA A 67 1.58 28.10 -17.50
N PHE A 68 0.52 27.32 -17.32
CA PHE A 68 0.12 26.79 -16.02
C PHE A 68 1.19 25.85 -15.42
N ARG A 69 1.70 24.89 -16.21
CA ARG A 69 2.84 24.03 -15.83
C ARG A 69 4.07 24.86 -15.43
N CYS A 70 4.42 25.89 -16.22
CA CYS A 70 5.55 26.77 -15.90
C CYS A 70 5.32 27.61 -14.63
N GLY A 71 4.08 28.09 -14.40
CA GLY A 71 3.71 28.79 -13.18
C GLY A 71 3.88 27.93 -11.93
N LEU A 72 3.37 26.70 -11.96
CA LEU A 72 3.53 25.74 -10.86
C LEU A 72 5.01 25.41 -10.61
N GLN A 73 5.78 25.16 -11.68
CA GLN A 73 7.20 24.90 -11.57
C GLN A 73 7.95 26.10 -10.96
N PHE A 74 7.60 27.32 -11.35
CA PHE A 74 8.16 28.54 -10.77
C PHE A 74 7.86 28.66 -9.27
N LEU A 75 6.61 28.45 -8.86
CA LEU A 75 6.22 28.49 -7.45
C LEU A 75 7.00 27.48 -6.61
N GLY A 76 7.09 26.22 -7.03
CA GLY A 76 7.82 25.21 -6.25
C GLY A 76 9.33 25.49 -6.19
N ASN A 77 9.91 26.06 -7.25
CA ASN A 77 11.31 26.49 -7.22
C ASN A 77 11.54 27.68 -6.27
N ILE A 78 10.61 28.63 -6.20
CA ILE A 78 10.69 29.79 -5.30
C ILE A 78 10.47 29.40 -3.85
N ALA A 79 9.56 28.47 -3.58
CA ALA A 79 9.35 27.90 -2.26
C ALA A 79 10.54 27.05 -1.79
N SER A 80 11.36 26.54 -2.71
CA SER A 80 12.54 25.75 -2.35
C SER A 80 13.55 26.58 -1.54
N ARG A 81 13.80 26.16 -0.31
CA ARG A 81 14.84 26.71 0.59
C ARG A 81 14.63 28.18 1.02
N ASN A 82 13.39 28.66 1.07
CA ASN A 82 13.06 30.00 1.58
C ASN A 82 11.73 29.98 2.35
N GLU A 83 11.80 30.12 3.68
CA GLU A 83 10.64 30.07 4.58
C GLU A 83 9.62 31.19 4.32
N ASP A 84 10.08 32.42 4.03
CA ASP A 84 9.20 33.55 3.71
C ASP A 84 8.40 33.26 2.42
N SER A 85 9.09 32.77 1.39
CA SER A 85 8.45 32.34 0.14
C SER A 85 7.45 31.22 0.38
N GLN A 86 7.82 30.19 1.15
CA GLN A 86 6.92 29.08 1.47
C GLN A 86 5.66 29.57 2.20
N SER A 87 5.80 30.54 3.09
CA SER A 87 4.66 31.12 3.80
C SER A 87 3.69 31.86 2.88
N ILE A 88 4.21 32.63 1.93
CA ILE A 88 3.37 33.34 0.96
C ILE A 88 2.74 32.34 -0.01
N VAL A 89 3.51 31.39 -0.53
CA VAL A 89 2.98 30.34 -1.41
C VAL A 89 1.87 29.57 -0.71
N TRP A 90 2.08 29.13 0.54
CA TRP A 90 1.05 28.42 1.31
C TRP A 90 -0.21 29.26 1.49
N MET A 91 -0.07 30.51 1.94
CA MET A 91 -1.20 31.43 2.20
C MET A 91 -2.10 31.62 0.98
N HIS A 92 -1.53 31.66 -0.23
CA HIS A 92 -2.29 31.89 -1.46
C HIS A 92 -2.70 30.59 -2.16
N ALA A 93 -1.95 29.50 -2.01
CA ALA A 93 -2.20 28.25 -2.73
C ALA A 93 -3.13 27.29 -1.96
N PHE A 94 -3.06 27.27 -0.63
CA PHE A 94 -3.82 26.33 0.18
C PHE A 94 -5.19 26.90 0.56
N PRO A 95 -6.28 26.11 0.48
CA PRO A 95 -6.36 24.73 -0.03
C PRO A 95 -6.63 24.61 -1.54
N GLU A 96 -7.10 25.66 -2.21
CA GLU A 96 -7.77 25.60 -3.52
C GLU A 96 -6.87 25.11 -4.66
N LEU A 97 -5.58 25.43 -4.62
CA LEU A 97 -4.63 24.98 -5.64
C LEU A 97 -4.51 23.46 -5.60
N PHE A 98 -4.32 22.89 -4.42
CA PHE A 98 -4.06 21.45 -4.26
C PHE A 98 -5.30 20.61 -4.57
N LEU A 99 -6.47 21.02 -4.10
CA LEU A 99 -7.75 20.38 -4.42
C LEU A 99 -8.02 20.29 -5.93
N SER A 100 -7.47 21.22 -6.72
CA SER A 100 -7.65 21.24 -8.17
C SER A 100 -6.52 20.58 -8.96
N CYS A 101 -5.29 20.58 -8.43
CA CYS A 101 -4.11 20.15 -9.18
C CYS A 101 -3.68 18.71 -8.92
N LEU A 102 -3.89 18.16 -7.72
CA LEU A 102 -3.41 16.81 -7.36
C LEU A 102 -4.11 15.71 -8.16
N ASN A 103 -5.36 15.95 -8.55
CA ASN A 103 -6.18 15.04 -9.34
C ASN A 103 -6.29 15.42 -10.83
N HIS A 104 -5.41 16.30 -11.31
CA HIS A 104 -5.44 16.76 -12.69
C HIS A 104 -4.99 15.67 -13.68
N PRO A 105 -5.58 15.56 -14.90
CA PRO A 105 -5.18 14.56 -15.91
C PRO A 105 -3.76 14.74 -16.47
N ASP A 106 -3.10 15.84 -16.13
CA ASP A 106 -1.76 16.16 -16.60
C ASP A 106 -0.72 15.82 -15.54
N LYS A 107 0.11 14.83 -15.84
CA LYS A 107 1.15 14.34 -14.92
C LYS A 107 2.10 15.44 -14.43
N LYS A 108 2.43 16.44 -15.25
CA LYS A 108 3.33 17.53 -14.85
C LYS A 108 2.66 18.48 -13.88
N ILE A 109 1.36 18.74 -14.03
CA ILE A 109 0.59 19.56 -13.09
C ILE A 109 0.53 18.88 -11.73
N VAL A 110 0.24 17.58 -11.69
CA VAL A 110 0.25 16.78 -10.45
C VAL A 110 1.64 16.79 -9.80
N ALA A 111 2.70 16.55 -10.59
CA ALA A 111 4.08 16.55 -10.08
C ALA A 111 4.50 17.93 -9.53
N TYR A 112 4.23 19.03 -10.25
CA TYR A 112 4.62 20.37 -9.78
C TYR A 112 3.78 20.86 -8.60
N SER A 113 2.49 20.53 -8.55
CA SER A 113 1.66 20.82 -7.36
C SER A 113 2.12 20.02 -6.14
N SER A 114 2.47 18.74 -6.32
CA SER A 114 3.08 17.92 -5.27
C SER A 114 4.42 18.49 -4.80
N MET A 115 5.27 18.97 -5.71
CA MET A 115 6.52 19.66 -5.36
C MET A 115 6.27 20.91 -4.50
N ILE A 116 5.27 21.73 -4.86
CA ILE A 116 4.89 22.92 -4.06
C ILE A 116 4.42 22.48 -2.67
N LEU A 117 3.57 21.45 -2.60
CA LEU A 117 3.05 20.92 -1.33
C LEU A 117 4.20 20.43 -0.45
N PHE A 118 5.04 19.53 -0.96
CA PHE A 118 6.22 19.01 -0.27
C PHE A 118 7.12 20.12 0.28
N THR A 119 7.51 21.06 -0.58
CA THR A 119 8.44 22.14 -0.20
C THR A 119 7.85 23.13 0.80
N SER A 120 6.53 23.21 0.90
CA SER A 120 5.84 24.14 1.78
C SER A 120 5.33 23.49 3.08
N LEU A 121 5.26 22.17 3.18
CA LEU A 121 4.80 21.50 4.39
C LEU A 121 5.80 21.65 5.55
N ASN A 122 5.28 21.94 6.74
CA ASN A 122 6.02 21.96 8.00
C ASN A 122 5.10 21.52 9.15
N SER A 123 5.62 21.40 10.37
CA SER A 123 4.85 20.89 11.52
C SER A 123 3.59 21.68 11.86
N GLU A 124 3.54 22.98 11.55
CA GLU A 124 2.34 23.82 11.76
C GLU A 124 1.29 23.54 10.67
N ARG A 125 1.71 23.58 9.40
CA ARG A 125 0.85 23.36 8.23
C ARG A 125 0.32 21.94 8.13
N MET A 126 0.99 20.96 8.74
CA MET A 126 0.46 19.61 8.90
C MET A 126 -0.88 19.60 9.66
N LYS A 127 -1.10 20.52 10.61
CA LYS A 127 -2.38 20.64 11.33
C LYS A 127 -3.49 21.20 10.43
N GLU A 128 -3.16 22.17 9.58
CA GLU A 128 -4.11 22.68 8.57
C GLU A 128 -4.49 21.60 7.56
N LEU A 129 -3.55 20.70 7.22
CA LEU A 129 -3.79 19.54 6.37
C LEU A 129 -4.71 18.50 7.04
N GLU A 130 -4.58 18.29 8.36
CA GLU A 130 -5.50 17.45 9.15
C GLU A 130 -6.94 17.97 9.13
N GLU A 131 -7.15 19.28 8.97
CA GLU A 131 -8.47 19.88 8.77
C GLU A 131 -8.99 19.71 7.32
N ASN A 132 -8.08 19.53 6.36
CA ASN A 132 -8.37 19.40 4.93
C ASN A 132 -7.95 18.02 4.37
N LEU A 133 -8.41 16.95 5.02
CA LEU A 133 -8.00 15.57 4.76
C LEU A 133 -8.10 15.11 3.30
N ASN A 134 -9.03 15.68 2.53
CA ASN A 134 -9.16 15.34 1.11
C ASN A 134 -7.87 15.62 0.34
N ILE A 135 -7.12 16.67 0.68
CA ILE A 135 -5.83 16.96 0.05
C ILE A 135 -4.81 15.87 0.39
N ALA A 136 -4.78 15.38 1.63
CA ALA A 136 -3.89 14.29 2.03
C ALA A 136 -4.25 12.98 1.30
N ILE A 137 -5.55 12.68 1.19
CA ILE A 137 -6.04 11.51 0.44
C ILE A 137 -5.71 11.64 -1.06
N ASP A 138 -5.88 12.83 -1.65
CA ASP A 138 -5.53 13.12 -3.05
C ASP A 138 -4.03 12.89 -3.33
N VAL A 139 -3.14 13.08 -2.33
CA VAL A 139 -1.71 12.75 -2.46
C VAL A 139 -1.51 11.23 -2.56
N ILE A 140 -2.24 10.43 -1.78
CA ILE A 140 -2.21 8.97 -1.87
C ILE A 140 -2.70 8.52 -3.25
N GLU A 141 -3.83 9.08 -3.71
CA GLU A 141 -4.40 8.79 -5.02
C GLU A 141 -3.45 9.22 -6.17
N ALA A 142 -2.78 10.36 -6.02
CA ALA A 142 -1.78 10.83 -6.97
C ALA A 142 -0.60 9.86 -7.08
N HIS A 143 -0.11 9.31 -5.95
CA HIS A 143 0.92 8.27 -5.98
C HIS A 143 0.41 6.99 -6.64
N GLN A 144 -0.81 6.56 -6.32
CA GLN A 144 -1.42 5.37 -6.91
C GLN A 144 -1.53 5.48 -8.44
N LYS A 145 -1.97 6.63 -8.97
CA LYS A 145 -2.09 6.88 -10.42
C LYS A 145 -0.74 7.07 -11.11
N GLN A 146 0.27 7.52 -10.39
CA GLN A 146 1.60 7.85 -10.93
C GLN A 146 2.72 7.40 -9.98
N PRO A 147 2.97 6.08 -9.83
CA PRO A 147 3.96 5.55 -8.88
C PRO A 147 5.39 6.01 -9.19
N GLU A 148 5.67 6.40 -10.44
CA GLU A 148 6.95 6.95 -10.88
C GLU A 148 7.23 8.37 -10.36
N SER A 149 6.21 9.05 -9.82
CA SER A 149 6.33 10.42 -9.33
C SER A 149 6.97 10.43 -7.94
N GLU A 150 8.15 11.05 -7.85
CA GLU A 150 8.91 11.15 -6.59
C GLU A 150 8.18 12.02 -5.53
N TRP A 151 7.45 13.06 -5.94
CA TRP A 151 6.92 14.02 -4.97
C TRP A 151 5.82 13.47 -4.06
N PRO A 152 4.76 12.78 -4.56
CA PRO A 152 3.79 12.12 -3.68
C PRO A 152 4.45 11.12 -2.74
N PHE A 153 5.41 10.32 -3.25
CA PHE A 153 6.17 9.38 -2.42
C PHE A 153 6.86 10.10 -1.25
N LEU A 154 7.62 11.16 -1.54
CA LEU A 154 8.34 11.95 -0.53
C LEU A 154 7.39 12.64 0.46
N ILE A 155 6.25 13.17 0.02
CA ILE A 155 5.25 13.75 0.93
C ILE A 155 4.79 12.68 1.93
N ILE A 156 4.47 11.49 1.44
CA ILE A 156 3.92 10.43 2.27
C ILE A 156 5.01 9.92 3.24
N THR A 157 6.20 9.59 2.76
CA THR A 157 7.26 9.03 3.60
C THR A 157 7.87 10.03 4.57
N ASP A 158 8.04 11.28 4.14
CA ASP A 158 8.84 12.27 4.90
C ASP A 158 7.99 13.24 5.70
N HIS A 159 6.68 13.33 5.42
CA HIS A 159 5.73 14.14 6.19
C HIS A 159 4.60 13.31 6.79
N PHE A 160 3.83 12.56 5.99
CA PHE A 160 2.60 11.91 6.50
C PHE A 160 2.94 10.81 7.50
N LEU A 161 3.87 9.91 7.17
CA LEU A 161 4.27 8.82 8.07
C LEU A 161 5.00 9.32 9.33
N LYS A 162 5.35 10.61 9.41
CA LYS A 162 5.86 11.25 10.64
C LYS A 162 4.75 11.82 11.53
N SER A 163 3.50 11.87 11.07
CA SER A 163 2.32 12.29 11.85
C SER A 163 1.37 11.12 12.09
N PRO A 164 1.39 10.50 13.29
CA PRO A 164 0.50 9.38 13.60
C PRO A 164 -0.98 9.78 13.62
N GLU A 165 -1.29 11.01 14.07
CA GLU A 165 -2.67 11.50 14.11
C GLU A 165 -3.25 11.70 12.70
N LEU A 166 -2.47 12.30 11.78
CA LEU A 166 -2.90 12.42 10.38
C LEU A 166 -3.16 11.04 9.76
N VAL A 167 -2.21 10.10 9.90
CA VAL A 167 -2.35 8.74 9.34
C VAL A 167 -3.59 8.05 9.89
N LYS A 168 -3.83 8.14 11.20
CA LYS A 168 -5.01 7.55 11.85
C LYS A 168 -6.32 8.10 11.30
N VAL A 169 -6.45 9.43 11.21
CA VAL A 169 -7.67 10.08 10.72
C VAL A 169 -7.87 9.85 9.22
N MET A 170 -6.77 9.86 8.44
CA MET A 170 -6.78 9.59 7.01
C MET A 170 -7.21 8.14 6.73
N TYR A 171 -6.58 7.15 7.39
CA TYR A 171 -6.87 5.73 7.22
C TYR A 171 -8.34 5.37 7.47
N ALA A 172 -8.99 6.05 8.44
CA ALA A 172 -10.41 5.88 8.72
C ALA A 172 -11.33 6.34 7.58
N LYS A 173 -10.91 7.29 6.76
CA LYS A 173 -11.70 7.86 5.64
C LYS A 173 -11.34 7.30 4.26
N MET A 174 -10.16 6.73 4.11
CA MET A 174 -9.66 6.21 2.85
C MET A 174 -10.49 5.05 2.29
N SER A 175 -10.50 4.92 0.97
CA SER A 175 -10.94 3.71 0.28
C SER A 175 -9.99 2.54 0.55
N ASN A 176 -10.43 1.31 0.28
CA ASN A 176 -9.57 0.13 0.48
C ASN A 176 -8.34 0.16 -0.44
N GLN A 177 -8.49 0.64 -1.67
CA GLN A 177 -7.38 0.78 -2.61
C GLN A 177 -6.36 1.83 -2.15
N GLU A 178 -6.80 2.97 -1.63
CA GLU A 178 -5.92 3.97 -1.02
C GLU A 178 -5.20 3.40 0.20
N ARG A 179 -5.91 2.63 1.05
CA ARG A 179 -5.30 1.96 2.21
C ARG A 179 -4.19 1.01 1.78
N VAL A 180 -4.42 0.20 0.75
CA VAL A 180 -3.38 -0.68 0.17
C VAL A 180 -2.15 0.15 -0.22
N THR A 181 -2.33 1.26 -0.95
CA THR A 181 -1.22 2.13 -1.35
C THR A 181 -0.46 2.71 -0.15
N LEU A 182 -1.14 3.17 0.90
CA LEU A 182 -0.47 3.67 2.11
C LEU A 182 0.33 2.56 2.80
N LEU A 183 -0.23 1.36 2.89
CA LEU A 183 0.43 0.21 3.53
C LEU A 183 1.66 -0.24 2.72
N ASP A 184 1.59 -0.24 1.39
CA ASP A 184 2.75 -0.50 0.51
C ASP A 184 3.87 0.53 0.75
N LEU A 185 3.52 1.81 0.92
CA LEU A 185 4.48 2.86 1.23
C LEU A 185 5.06 2.76 2.65
N MET A 186 4.27 2.29 3.63
CA MET A 186 4.78 1.98 4.96
C MET A 186 5.78 0.83 4.91
N ILE A 187 5.51 -0.23 4.15
CA ILE A 187 6.46 -1.31 3.90
C ILE A 187 7.74 -0.76 3.27
N ALA A 188 7.63 0.04 2.21
CA ALA A 188 8.78 0.65 1.55
C ALA A 188 9.62 1.52 2.50
N LYS A 189 8.98 2.25 3.43
CA LYS A 189 9.68 3.05 4.44
C LYS A 189 10.36 2.21 5.51
N ILE A 190 9.76 1.10 5.95
CA ILE A 190 10.35 0.18 6.93
C ILE A 190 11.53 -0.60 6.33
N MET A 191 11.40 -0.99 5.06
CA MET A 191 12.37 -1.80 4.30
C MET A 191 13.42 -0.97 3.56
N GLY A 192 13.37 0.36 3.69
CA GLY A 192 14.32 1.26 3.04
C GLY A 192 15.76 1.00 3.48
N ASP A 193 16.72 1.49 2.67
CA ASP A 193 18.15 1.33 2.94
C ASP A 193 18.56 1.95 4.29
N GLU A 194 17.86 3.00 4.73
CA GLU A 194 18.08 3.65 6.01
C GLU A 194 17.11 3.07 7.06
N PRO A 195 17.63 2.53 8.18
CA PRO A 195 16.77 2.06 9.27
C PRO A 195 16.02 3.24 9.89
N LEU A 196 14.87 2.95 10.51
CA LEU A 196 14.10 3.95 11.24
C LEU A 196 14.98 4.67 12.26
N SER A 197 14.98 6.00 12.20
CA SER A 197 15.71 6.83 13.15
C SER A 197 15.07 6.79 14.54
N LYS A 198 15.83 7.19 15.57
CA LYS A 198 15.33 7.21 16.96
C LYS A 198 14.08 8.07 17.15
N ASP A 199 13.94 9.12 16.35
CA ASP A 199 12.78 10.02 16.40
C ASP A 199 11.57 9.43 15.67
N GLU A 200 11.78 8.53 14.70
CA GLU A 200 10.72 7.83 13.97
C GLU A 200 10.17 6.62 14.73
N ILE A 201 10.96 5.95 15.58
CA ILE A 201 10.52 4.76 16.33
C ILE A 201 9.22 5.00 17.12
N PRO A 202 9.07 6.06 17.95
CA PRO A 202 7.82 6.30 18.67
C PRO A 202 6.62 6.52 17.76
N VAL A 203 6.84 7.14 16.59
CA VAL A 203 5.80 7.35 15.58
C VAL A 203 5.38 6.01 14.97
N PHE A 204 6.34 5.16 14.61
CA PHE A 204 6.05 3.83 14.06
C PHE A 204 5.46 2.86 15.09
N LEU A 205 5.71 3.04 16.38
CA LEU A 205 4.97 2.32 17.44
C LEU A 205 3.48 2.72 17.46
N SER A 206 3.17 4.00 17.24
CA SER A 206 1.78 4.46 17.13
C SER A 206 1.11 3.92 15.87
N HIS A 207 1.85 3.83 14.76
CA HIS A 207 1.37 3.16 13.55
C HIS A 207 1.18 1.66 13.79
N ALA A 208 2.10 0.98 14.49
CA ALA A 208 1.98 -0.43 14.82
C ALA A 208 0.70 -0.72 15.63
N GLU A 209 0.31 0.17 16.55
CA GLU A 209 -0.97 0.10 17.26
C GLU A 209 -2.15 0.11 16.28
N LEU A 210 -2.19 1.10 15.38
CA LEU A 210 -3.26 1.23 14.38
C LEU A 210 -3.34 0.01 13.47
N ILE A 211 -2.21 -0.46 12.95
CA ILE A 211 -2.14 -1.60 12.03
C ILE A 211 -2.56 -2.89 12.75
N ALA A 212 -2.03 -3.13 13.94
CA ALA A 212 -2.35 -4.34 14.71
C ALA A 212 -3.81 -4.35 15.17
N SER A 213 -4.35 -3.23 15.66
CA SER A 213 -5.76 -3.15 16.07
C SER A 213 -6.68 -3.41 14.87
N THR A 214 -6.40 -2.74 13.75
CA THR A 214 -7.19 -2.89 12.53
C THR A 214 -7.14 -4.33 12.03
N PHE A 215 -5.96 -4.94 11.99
CA PHE A 215 -5.83 -6.34 11.59
C PHE A 215 -6.62 -7.27 12.51
N VAL A 216 -6.46 -7.15 13.84
CA VAL A 216 -7.18 -7.99 14.81
C VAL A 216 -8.70 -7.89 14.64
N ASP A 217 -9.21 -6.69 14.37
CA ASP A 217 -10.64 -6.45 14.21
C ASP A 217 -11.21 -7.04 12.91
N GLN A 218 -10.48 -6.94 11.81
CA GLN A 218 -11.03 -7.23 10.48
C GLN A 218 -10.41 -8.42 9.74
N CYS A 219 -9.40 -9.12 10.28
CA CYS A 219 -8.63 -10.12 9.51
C CYS A 219 -9.47 -11.24 8.86
N LYS A 220 -10.68 -11.51 9.37
CA LYS A 220 -11.58 -12.55 8.83
C LYS A 220 -12.22 -12.17 7.50
N THR A 221 -12.17 -10.90 7.09
CA THR A 221 -12.65 -10.43 5.77
C THR A 221 -11.94 -11.14 4.62
N VAL A 222 -10.67 -11.54 4.81
CA VAL A 222 -9.88 -12.28 3.81
C VAL A 222 -10.52 -13.60 3.38
N LEU A 223 -11.38 -14.17 4.23
CA LEU A 223 -12.10 -15.41 3.93
C LEU A 223 -13.13 -15.23 2.81
N LYS A 224 -13.52 -13.99 2.47
CA LYS A 224 -14.38 -13.74 1.30
C LYS A 224 -13.72 -14.21 -0.01
N LEU A 225 -12.38 -14.19 -0.06
CA LEU A 225 -11.60 -14.64 -1.20
C LEU A 225 -11.66 -16.16 -1.44
N THR A 226 -12.21 -16.95 -0.50
CA THR A 226 -12.39 -18.39 -0.73
C THR A 226 -13.51 -18.69 -1.72
N SER A 227 -14.33 -17.70 -2.07
CA SER A 227 -15.40 -17.82 -3.06
C SER A 227 -14.96 -17.32 -4.44
N GLU A 228 -15.29 -18.07 -5.50
CA GLU A 228 -14.88 -17.76 -6.89
C GLU A 228 -15.41 -16.41 -7.41
N GLN A 229 -16.37 -15.78 -6.72
CA GLN A 229 -17.00 -14.52 -7.12
C GLN A 229 -16.30 -13.26 -6.58
N HIS A 230 -15.30 -13.40 -5.70
CA HIS A 230 -14.71 -12.29 -4.95
C HIS A 230 -13.18 -12.22 -5.01
N ALA A 231 -12.54 -12.72 -6.07
CA ALA A 231 -11.08 -12.70 -6.19
C ALA A 231 -10.46 -11.28 -6.12
N GLU A 232 -11.22 -10.23 -6.44
CA GLU A 232 -10.80 -8.82 -6.44
C GLU A 232 -11.41 -8.01 -5.28
N ASP A 233 -11.68 -8.63 -4.13
CA ASP A 233 -12.20 -7.91 -2.96
C ASP A 233 -11.12 -6.98 -2.37
N GLU A 234 -11.23 -5.68 -2.65
CA GLU A 234 -10.30 -4.65 -2.16
C GLU A 234 -10.15 -4.65 -0.64
N GLU A 235 -11.21 -5.00 0.12
CA GLU A 235 -11.17 -5.08 1.58
C GLU A 235 -10.27 -6.23 2.05
N ALA A 236 -10.32 -7.35 1.34
CA ALA A 236 -9.44 -8.48 1.59
C ALA A 236 -7.99 -8.15 1.21
N LEU A 237 -7.75 -7.42 0.12
CA LEU A 237 -6.40 -6.95 -0.27
C LEU A 237 -5.81 -6.00 0.78
N ALA A 238 -6.60 -5.05 1.30
CA ALA A 238 -6.17 -4.19 2.39
C ALA A 238 -5.81 -4.99 3.66
N THR A 239 -6.56 -6.06 3.93
CA THR A 239 -6.30 -6.98 5.06
C THR A 239 -5.02 -7.80 4.86
N ILE A 240 -4.75 -8.27 3.65
CA ILE A 240 -3.49 -8.92 3.29
C ILE A 240 -2.32 -7.96 3.52
N ARG A 241 -2.45 -6.71 3.09
CA ARG A 241 -1.41 -5.70 3.26
C ARG A 241 -1.17 -5.30 4.70
N LEU A 242 -2.19 -5.32 5.56
CA LEU A 242 -2.00 -5.15 7.01
C LEU A 242 -1.09 -6.25 7.58
N LEU A 243 -1.28 -7.50 7.17
CA LEU A 243 -0.39 -8.60 7.58
C LEU A 243 1.04 -8.38 7.09
N ASP A 244 1.21 -7.92 5.86
CA ASP A 244 2.53 -7.65 5.28
C ASP A 244 3.27 -6.58 6.09
N VAL A 245 2.61 -5.48 6.42
CA VAL A 245 3.17 -4.41 7.26
C VAL A 245 3.55 -4.95 8.64
N LEU A 246 2.69 -5.75 9.28
CA LEU A 246 2.99 -6.36 10.58
C LEU A 246 4.21 -7.27 10.53
N CYS A 247 4.38 -8.01 9.44
CA CYS A 247 5.56 -8.84 9.28
C CYS A 247 6.84 -8.01 9.17
N GLU A 248 6.83 -6.91 8.41
CA GLU A 248 8.00 -6.02 8.31
C GLU A 248 8.27 -5.29 9.63
N MET A 249 7.22 -4.85 10.34
CA MET A 249 7.36 -4.25 11.67
C MET A 249 7.92 -5.25 12.68
N THR A 250 7.50 -6.52 12.67
CA THR A 250 8.02 -7.55 13.59
C THR A 250 9.42 -8.06 13.19
N ALA A 251 9.87 -7.82 11.95
CA ALA A 251 11.26 -8.02 11.58
C ALA A 251 12.18 -6.91 12.15
N ASN A 252 11.62 -5.74 12.47
CA ASN A 252 12.35 -4.66 13.13
C ASN A 252 12.42 -4.86 14.65
N THR A 253 13.64 -4.96 15.20
CA THR A 253 13.87 -5.24 16.62
C THR A 253 13.34 -4.17 17.57
N ASP A 254 13.28 -2.90 17.15
CA ASP A 254 12.80 -1.79 17.98
C ASP A 254 11.27 -1.76 18.08
N LEU A 255 10.57 -2.31 17.09
CA LEU A 255 9.10 -2.42 17.06
C LEU A 255 8.59 -3.77 17.59
N LEU A 256 9.41 -4.83 17.44
CA LEU A 256 9.04 -6.20 17.78
C LEU A 256 8.52 -6.34 19.21
N GLY A 257 9.22 -5.77 20.20
CA GLY A 257 8.84 -5.92 21.61
C GLY A 257 7.44 -5.40 21.92
N TYR A 258 6.99 -4.35 21.24
CA TYR A 258 5.63 -3.81 21.38
C TYR A 258 4.59 -4.76 20.79
N LEU A 259 4.85 -5.28 19.58
CA LEU A 259 3.92 -6.18 18.88
C LEU A 259 3.83 -7.56 19.55
N GLN A 260 4.91 -8.03 20.18
CA GLN A 260 4.92 -9.29 20.94
C GLN A 260 3.92 -9.32 22.10
N VAL A 261 3.62 -8.17 22.69
CA VAL A 261 2.68 -8.05 23.81
C VAL A 261 1.34 -7.44 23.39
N PHE A 262 1.12 -7.24 22.08
CA PHE A 262 -0.10 -6.63 21.58
C PHE A 262 -1.30 -7.55 21.82
N PRO A 263 -2.35 -7.08 22.53
CA PRO A 263 -3.45 -7.94 22.95
C PRO A 263 -4.17 -8.61 21.77
N GLY A 264 -4.27 -9.94 21.79
CA GLY A 264 -5.05 -10.72 20.83
C GLY A 264 -4.43 -10.88 19.44
N LEU A 265 -3.28 -10.26 19.16
CA LEU A 265 -2.63 -10.36 17.84
C LEU A 265 -2.23 -11.80 17.54
N LEU A 266 -1.47 -12.43 18.44
CA LEU A 266 -0.97 -13.79 18.24
C LEU A 266 -2.12 -14.79 18.09
N GLU A 267 -3.11 -14.75 18.98
CA GLU A 267 -4.27 -15.63 18.95
C GLU A 267 -5.05 -15.48 17.65
N ARG A 268 -5.23 -14.24 17.18
CA ARG A 268 -5.98 -13.96 15.96
C ARG A 268 -5.25 -14.47 14.71
N VAL A 269 -3.93 -14.33 14.66
CA VAL A 269 -3.12 -14.85 13.55
C VAL A 269 -3.17 -16.39 13.50
N ILE A 270 -3.10 -17.07 14.65
CA ILE A 270 -3.22 -18.53 14.74
C ILE A 270 -4.63 -19.00 14.34
N GLU A 271 -5.68 -18.32 14.82
CA GLU A 271 -7.06 -18.61 14.43
C GLU A 271 -7.24 -18.50 12.91
N LEU A 272 -6.72 -17.43 12.31
CA LEU A 272 -6.82 -17.22 10.87
C LEU A 272 -6.05 -18.26 10.07
N LEU A 273 -4.82 -18.62 10.50
CA LEU A 273 -4.05 -19.69 9.88
C LEU A 273 -4.83 -21.02 9.88
N ARG A 274 -5.52 -21.32 10.99
CA ARG A 274 -6.32 -22.55 11.12
C ARG A 274 -7.47 -22.57 10.11
N VAL A 275 -8.22 -21.47 10.01
CA VAL A 275 -9.36 -21.39 9.10
C VAL A 275 -8.91 -21.46 7.65
N ILE A 276 -7.82 -20.77 7.29
CA ILE A 276 -7.28 -20.78 5.92
C ILE A 276 -6.71 -22.14 5.57
N HIS A 277 -6.04 -22.79 6.51
CA HIS A 277 -5.51 -24.12 6.28
C HIS A 277 -6.61 -25.15 6.00
N ALA A 278 -7.71 -25.12 6.78
CA ALA A 278 -8.88 -25.96 6.55
C ALA A 278 -9.59 -25.63 5.23
N ALA A 279 -9.75 -24.34 4.91
CA ALA A 279 -10.33 -23.93 3.64
C ALA A 279 -9.49 -24.42 2.45
N GLY A 280 -8.16 -24.38 2.55
CA GLY A 280 -7.25 -24.85 1.51
C GLY A 280 -7.23 -26.37 1.30
N SER A 281 -7.54 -27.16 2.35
CA SER A 281 -7.61 -28.63 2.27
C SER A 281 -8.93 -29.15 1.71
N ASP A 282 -10.04 -28.46 1.99
CA ASP A 282 -11.39 -29.00 1.76
C ASP A 282 -11.97 -28.64 0.38
N THR A 283 -11.57 -27.51 -0.21
CA THR A 283 -12.12 -27.01 -1.48
C THR A 283 -11.04 -26.29 -2.27
N MET A 284 -10.99 -26.51 -3.59
CA MET A 284 -10.05 -25.80 -4.46
C MET A 284 -10.38 -24.31 -4.47
N ASN A 285 -9.53 -23.49 -3.87
CA ASN A 285 -9.67 -22.04 -3.79
C ASN A 285 -8.29 -21.36 -3.89
N ILE A 286 -8.23 -20.04 -3.65
CA ILE A 286 -7.01 -19.26 -3.79
C ILE A 286 -5.89 -19.67 -2.80
N PHE A 287 -6.26 -20.30 -1.69
CA PHE A 287 -5.35 -20.77 -0.64
C PHE A 287 -5.00 -22.26 -0.76
N SER A 288 -5.52 -22.95 -1.78
CA SER A 288 -5.15 -24.34 -2.05
C SER A 288 -3.74 -24.43 -2.66
N THR A 289 -2.95 -25.37 -2.17
CA THR A 289 -1.66 -25.75 -2.75
C THR A 289 -1.83 -26.16 -4.22
N CYS A 290 -1.03 -25.57 -5.11
CA CYS A 290 -1.03 -25.93 -6.53
C CYS A 290 0.30 -26.58 -6.91
N ALA A 291 0.23 -27.72 -7.61
CA ALA A 291 1.39 -28.44 -8.15
C ALA A 291 1.56 -28.22 -9.67
N CYS A 292 0.92 -27.19 -10.24
CA CYS A 292 0.89 -26.92 -11.66
C CYS A 292 0.96 -25.42 -11.94
N MET A 293 2.00 -24.99 -12.67
CA MET A 293 2.21 -23.60 -13.09
C MET A 293 1.05 -23.11 -13.95
N LYS A 294 0.32 -22.09 -13.48
CA LYS A 294 -0.44 -21.19 -14.33
C LYS A 294 0.17 -19.80 -14.21
N ALA A 295 0.64 -19.27 -15.33
CA ALA A 295 1.13 -17.90 -15.43
C ALA A 295 -0.04 -17.01 -15.83
N GLU A 296 -0.66 -16.29 -14.89
CA GLU A 296 -1.60 -15.20 -15.20
C GLU A 296 -1.87 -14.31 -13.95
N GLY A 297 -1.58 -13.01 -14.09
CA GLY A 297 -2.37 -11.89 -13.52
C GLY A 297 -2.23 -11.48 -12.05
N ASP A 298 -1.84 -10.21 -11.83
CA ASP A 298 -1.47 -9.48 -10.60
C ASP A 298 -2.22 -9.72 -9.28
N VAL A 299 -3.46 -10.23 -9.29
CA VAL A 299 -4.24 -10.47 -8.05
C VAL A 299 -3.88 -11.81 -7.41
N SER A 300 -3.52 -12.80 -8.24
CA SER A 300 -3.04 -14.11 -7.77
C SER A 300 -1.79 -13.94 -6.90
N ASN A 301 -0.88 -13.05 -7.29
CA ASN A 301 0.40 -12.79 -6.62
C ASN A 301 0.26 -12.22 -5.19
N MET A 302 -0.83 -11.52 -4.86
CA MET A 302 -0.96 -10.86 -3.54
C MET A 302 -1.42 -11.83 -2.46
N ALA A 303 -2.34 -12.72 -2.78
CA ALA A 303 -2.79 -13.76 -1.86
C ALA A 303 -1.84 -14.98 -1.85
N GLU A 304 -1.07 -15.16 -2.93
CA GLU A 304 0.09 -16.05 -2.99
C GLU A 304 1.12 -15.60 -1.94
N GLY A 305 1.19 -16.35 -0.84
CA GLY A 305 2.05 -16.00 0.29
C GLY A 305 1.31 -15.57 1.56
N PHE A 306 -0.01 -15.37 1.53
CA PHE A 306 -0.74 -14.98 2.75
C PHE A 306 -0.54 -15.99 3.89
N LYS A 307 -0.64 -17.29 3.58
CA LYS A 307 -0.40 -18.36 4.55
C LYS A 307 1.04 -18.34 5.10
N SER A 308 2.05 -18.10 4.25
CA SER A 308 3.44 -18.02 4.73
C SER A 308 3.68 -16.78 5.56
N HIS A 309 3.03 -15.66 5.26
CA HIS A 309 3.11 -14.44 6.06
C HIS A 309 2.44 -14.59 7.43
N LEU A 310 1.34 -15.36 7.55
CA LEU A 310 0.78 -15.70 8.86
C LEU A 310 1.79 -16.49 9.70
N ILE A 311 2.45 -17.48 9.10
CA ILE A 311 3.47 -18.30 9.77
C ILE A 311 4.71 -17.45 10.11
N ARG A 312 5.12 -16.55 9.21
CA ARG A 312 6.19 -15.56 9.44
C ARG A 312 5.88 -14.69 10.66
N LEU A 313 4.67 -14.12 10.71
CA LEU A 313 4.26 -13.28 11.84
C LEU A 313 4.26 -14.06 13.16
N ILE A 314 3.71 -15.28 13.19
CA ILE A 314 3.75 -16.14 14.39
C ILE A 314 5.21 -16.39 14.80
N GLY A 315 6.07 -16.76 13.86
CA GLY A 315 7.49 -17.01 14.11
C GLY A 315 8.22 -15.79 14.67
N ASN A 316 7.98 -14.60 14.11
CA ASN A 316 8.57 -13.36 14.61
C ASN A 316 8.08 -13.03 16.03
N LEU A 317 6.77 -13.14 16.28
CA LEU A 317 6.18 -12.88 17.61
C LEU A 317 6.71 -13.84 18.69
N CYS A 318 7.14 -15.05 18.32
CA CYS A 318 7.73 -16.02 19.24
C CYS A 318 9.24 -15.84 19.47
N TYR A 319 9.91 -15.01 18.68
CA TYR A 319 11.37 -14.84 18.77
C TYR A 319 11.79 -14.33 20.16
N LYS A 320 12.49 -15.19 20.92
CA LYS A 320 12.95 -14.91 22.30
C LYS A 320 11.81 -14.48 23.25
N ASN A 321 10.58 -14.90 22.99
CA ASN A 321 9.42 -14.57 23.82
C ASN A 321 8.74 -15.86 24.31
N LYS A 322 9.09 -16.27 25.53
CA LYS A 322 8.61 -17.54 26.13
C LYS A 322 7.08 -17.58 26.27
N ASP A 323 6.47 -16.46 26.64
CA ASP A 323 5.02 -16.37 26.81
C ASP A 323 4.29 -16.67 25.49
N ASN A 324 4.75 -16.06 24.38
CA ASN A 324 4.20 -16.31 23.06
C ASN A 324 4.49 -17.73 22.57
N GLN A 325 5.69 -18.27 22.82
CA GLN A 325 6.02 -19.65 22.48
C GLN A 325 5.09 -20.66 23.18
N ASP A 326 4.81 -20.44 24.47
CA ASP A 326 3.91 -21.27 25.26
C ASP A 326 2.47 -21.10 24.79
N LYS A 327 2.07 -19.86 24.47
CA LYS A 327 0.74 -19.57 23.94
C LYS A 327 0.46 -20.29 22.61
N VAL A 328 1.44 -20.34 21.70
CA VAL A 328 1.32 -21.11 20.46
C VAL A 328 1.13 -22.60 20.74
N ASN A 329 1.84 -23.15 21.73
CA ASN A 329 1.68 -24.55 22.14
C ASN A 329 0.27 -24.81 22.71
N GLU A 330 -0.19 -23.98 23.64
CA GLU A 330 -1.54 -24.07 24.24
C GLU A 330 -2.67 -24.02 23.20
N LEU A 331 -2.44 -23.35 22.08
CA LEU A 331 -3.40 -23.20 20.98
C LEU A 331 -3.23 -24.24 19.88
N ASP A 332 -2.48 -25.33 20.11
CA ASP A 332 -2.16 -26.37 19.12
C ASP A 332 -1.54 -25.80 17.83
N GLY A 333 -0.86 -24.65 17.92
CA GLY A 333 -0.31 -23.93 16.78
C GLY A 333 0.94 -24.61 16.21
N ILE A 334 1.71 -25.33 17.04
CA ILE A 334 2.92 -26.05 16.59
C ILE A 334 2.56 -27.12 15.55
N ALA A 335 1.54 -27.94 15.82
CA ALA A 335 1.08 -28.97 14.89
C ALA A 335 0.54 -28.35 13.60
N LEU A 336 -0.25 -27.27 13.71
CA LEU A 336 -0.80 -26.53 12.56
C LEU A 336 0.30 -25.95 11.64
N ILE A 337 1.38 -25.42 12.24
CA ILE A 337 2.53 -24.90 11.49
C ILE A 337 3.30 -26.04 10.80
N LEU A 338 3.53 -27.15 11.50
CA LEU A 338 4.22 -28.32 10.92
C LEU A 338 3.42 -28.96 9.76
N ASP A 339 2.09 -28.99 9.86
CA ASP A 339 1.21 -29.50 8.79
C ASP A 339 1.21 -28.60 7.53
N SER A 340 1.78 -27.40 7.64
CA SER A 340 1.95 -26.47 6.52
C SER A 340 3.22 -26.73 5.69
N CYS A 341 3.98 -27.80 5.95
CA CYS A 341 5.19 -28.20 5.22
C CYS A 341 4.95 -28.85 3.84
N SER A 342 3.72 -28.83 3.30
CA SER A 342 3.45 -29.36 1.97
C SER A 342 4.12 -28.51 0.88
N ILE A 343 4.56 -29.16 -0.20
CA ILE A 343 5.13 -28.45 -1.36
C ILE A 343 4.02 -27.62 -1.99
N ASP A 344 4.25 -26.31 -2.06
CA ASP A 344 3.36 -25.33 -2.69
C ASP A 344 4.11 -24.54 -3.77
N ASP A 345 3.84 -24.81 -5.05
CA ASP A 345 4.54 -24.10 -6.13
C ASP A 345 4.19 -22.61 -6.17
N LYS A 346 3.04 -22.24 -5.60
CA LYS A 346 2.59 -20.85 -5.45
C LYS A 346 3.24 -20.14 -4.26
N ASN A 347 3.90 -20.89 -3.36
CA ASN A 347 4.53 -20.34 -2.18
C ASN A 347 5.88 -21.03 -1.92
N PRO A 348 6.88 -20.78 -2.76
CA PRO A 348 8.16 -21.48 -2.72
C PRO A 348 8.94 -21.28 -1.40
N PHE A 349 8.56 -20.27 -0.60
CA PHE A 349 9.18 -19.94 0.68
C PHE A 349 8.41 -20.45 1.90
N LEU A 350 7.25 -21.12 1.74
CA LEU A 350 6.41 -21.57 2.84
C LEU A 350 7.19 -22.43 3.85
N THR A 351 7.95 -23.40 3.36
CA THR A 351 8.75 -24.30 4.19
C THR A 351 9.83 -23.55 4.97
N GLN A 352 10.43 -22.51 4.39
CA GLN A 352 11.45 -21.69 5.05
C GLN A 352 10.84 -20.91 6.22
N TRP A 353 9.64 -20.35 6.03
CA TRP A 353 8.92 -19.68 7.11
C TRP A 353 8.47 -20.65 8.20
N VAL A 354 8.05 -21.88 7.84
CA VAL A 354 7.78 -22.93 8.82
C VAL A 354 9.03 -23.28 9.63
N VAL A 355 10.18 -23.50 8.98
CA VAL A 355 11.44 -23.80 9.66
C VAL A 355 11.84 -22.68 10.61
N LEU A 356 11.71 -21.42 10.18
CA LEU A 356 12.00 -20.26 11.04
C LEU A 356 11.05 -20.20 12.24
N ALA A 357 9.75 -20.38 12.02
CA ALA A 357 8.76 -20.36 13.10
C ALA A 357 9.02 -21.47 14.12
N ILE A 358 9.29 -22.70 13.67
CA ILE A 358 9.60 -23.84 14.56
C ILE A 358 10.91 -23.63 15.31
N ARG A 359 11.95 -23.08 14.65
CA ARG A 359 13.18 -22.65 15.34
C ARG A 359 12.84 -21.70 16.48
N ASN A 360 12.11 -20.62 16.20
CA ASN A 360 11.78 -19.61 17.22
C ASN A 360 10.87 -20.16 18.32
N LEU A 361 9.98 -21.10 18.01
CA LEU A 361 9.09 -21.77 18.97
C LEU A 361 9.84 -22.70 19.93
N THR A 362 10.96 -23.25 19.50
CA THR A 362 11.75 -24.24 20.25
C THR A 362 13.01 -23.66 20.86
N GLU A 363 13.45 -22.47 20.45
CA GLU A 363 14.59 -21.75 21.00
C GLU A 363 14.38 -21.52 22.51
N ASP A 364 15.26 -22.12 23.32
CA ASP A 364 15.22 -22.12 24.79
C ASP A 364 13.89 -22.59 25.42
N ASN A 365 13.12 -23.41 24.70
CA ASN A 365 11.83 -23.95 25.16
C ASN A 365 11.79 -25.48 25.11
N SER A 366 12.20 -26.13 26.22
CA SER A 366 12.23 -27.59 26.31
C SER A 366 10.85 -28.24 26.21
N GLN A 367 9.79 -27.57 26.67
CA GLN A 367 8.43 -28.10 26.58
C GLN A 367 7.99 -28.24 25.12
N ASN A 368 8.27 -27.24 24.29
CA ASN A 368 7.95 -27.28 22.86
C ASN A 368 8.85 -28.28 22.12
N GLN A 369 10.13 -28.38 22.49
CA GLN A 369 11.04 -29.42 21.96
C GLN A 369 10.53 -30.83 22.29
N ASP A 370 10.13 -31.09 23.54
CA ASP A 370 9.62 -32.38 23.99
C ASP A 370 8.29 -32.74 23.31
N LEU A 371 7.43 -31.76 23.05
CA LEU A 371 6.19 -31.97 22.29
C LEU A 371 6.51 -32.51 20.89
N ILE A 372 7.40 -31.84 20.16
CA ILE A 372 7.80 -32.25 18.80
C ILE A 372 8.52 -33.60 18.84
N ALA A 373 9.39 -33.84 19.82
CA ALA A 373 10.11 -35.11 19.96
C ALA A 373 9.19 -36.30 20.23
N LYS A 374 8.01 -36.07 20.81
CA LYS A 374 6.97 -37.08 21.05
C LYS A 374 6.03 -37.29 19.85
N MET A 375 6.17 -36.51 18.77
CA MET A 375 5.37 -36.73 17.57
C MET A 375 5.81 -38.03 16.89
N GLU A 376 4.86 -38.94 16.74
CA GLU A 376 5.09 -40.25 16.11
C GLU A 376 4.45 -40.32 14.73
N GLU A 377 5.04 -41.13 13.85
CA GLU A 377 4.52 -41.35 12.50
C GLU A 377 3.13 -42.00 12.53
N GLN A 378 2.10 -41.30 12.04
CA GLN A 378 0.71 -41.78 12.02
C GLN A 378 0.32 -42.54 10.73
N GLY A 379 1.28 -42.86 9.87
CA GLY A 379 1.06 -43.58 8.61
C GLY A 379 1.19 -42.70 7.37
N LEU A 380 0.59 -43.14 6.25
CA LEU A 380 0.67 -42.43 4.97
C LEU A 380 -0.23 -41.19 4.98
N ALA A 381 0.31 -40.05 4.51
CA ALA A 381 -0.48 -38.87 4.19
C ALA A 381 -1.51 -39.15 3.07
N ASP A 382 -2.49 -38.26 2.89
CA ASP A 382 -3.52 -38.42 1.87
C ASP A 382 -2.92 -38.59 0.47
N ALA A 383 -3.07 -39.79 -0.09
CA ALA A 383 -2.60 -40.14 -1.43
C ALA A 383 -3.66 -39.86 -2.52
N SER A 384 -4.72 -39.10 -2.23
CA SER A 384 -5.79 -38.79 -3.18
C SER A 384 -5.28 -38.14 -4.47
N LEU A 385 -4.31 -37.23 -4.38
CA LEU A 385 -3.66 -36.62 -5.54
C LEU A 385 -2.90 -37.65 -6.38
N LEU A 386 -2.13 -38.54 -5.73
CA LEU A 386 -1.40 -39.61 -6.41
C LEU A 386 -2.35 -40.58 -7.10
N LYS A 387 -3.47 -40.93 -6.46
CA LYS A 387 -4.53 -41.75 -7.08
C LYS A 387 -5.12 -41.08 -8.31
N LYS A 388 -5.34 -39.76 -8.29
CA LYS A 388 -5.84 -38.99 -9.46
C LYS A 388 -4.87 -39.04 -10.65
N VAL A 389 -3.56 -39.12 -10.40
CA VAL A 389 -2.54 -39.24 -11.46
C VAL A 389 -2.14 -40.70 -11.75
N GLY A 390 -2.89 -41.68 -11.23
CA GLY A 390 -2.72 -43.09 -11.55
C GLY A 390 -1.66 -43.81 -10.71
N PHE A 391 -1.39 -43.34 -9.49
CA PHE A 391 -0.42 -43.95 -8.59
C PHE A 391 -1.03 -44.25 -7.20
N GLU A 392 -0.66 -45.39 -6.63
CA GLU A 392 -0.94 -45.75 -5.24
C GLU A 392 0.35 -45.80 -4.44
N VAL A 393 0.29 -45.40 -3.17
CA VAL A 393 1.42 -45.47 -2.25
C VAL A 393 1.19 -46.61 -1.27
N GLU A 394 2.14 -47.53 -1.20
CA GLU A 394 2.20 -48.58 -0.20
C GLU A 394 3.43 -48.37 0.69
N LYS A 395 3.25 -48.38 2.00
CA LYS A 395 4.37 -48.41 2.96
C LYS A 395 4.80 -49.85 3.19
N ARG A 396 6.03 -50.20 2.85
CA ARG A 396 6.65 -51.50 3.17
C ARG A 396 7.85 -51.31 4.09
N GLY A 397 7.66 -51.53 5.38
CA GLY A 397 8.67 -51.19 6.40
C GLY A 397 8.93 -49.69 6.37
N ASP A 398 10.20 -49.30 6.27
CA ASP A 398 10.61 -47.88 6.18
C ASP A 398 10.60 -47.31 4.76
N LYS A 399 10.16 -48.09 3.75
CA LYS A 399 10.15 -47.67 2.34
C LYS A 399 8.74 -47.33 1.88
N LEU A 400 8.62 -46.20 1.20
CA LEU A 400 7.44 -45.81 0.42
C LEU A 400 7.58 -46.36 -1.00
N ILE A 401 6.60 -47.14 -1.46
CA ILE A 401 6.56 -47.70 -2.81
C ILE A 401 5.41 -47.05 -3.57
N LEU A 402 5.73 -46.41 -4.69
CA LEU A 402 4.75 -45.92 -5.67
C LEU A 402 4.40 -47.07 -6.63
N LYS A 403 3.13 -47.44 -6.74
CA LYS A 403 2.60 -48.39 -7.71
C LYS A 403 1.77 -47.66 -8.75
N SER A 404 1.97 -47.95 -10.03
CA SER A 404 1.05 -47.46 -11.06
C SER A 404 -0.26 -48.24 -10.98
N THR A 405 -1.40 -47.55 -11.04
CA THR A 405 -2.74 -48.15 -11.13
C THR A 405 -3.12 -48.50 -12.57
N SER A 406 -2.26 -48.18 -13.54
CA SER A 406 -2.44 -48.67 -14.91
C SER A 406 -2.04 -50.14 -14.99
N ASP A 407 -3.00 -51.03 -14.79
CA ASP A 407 -2.94 -52.37 -15.37
C ASP A 407 -2.99 -52.22 -16.90
N THR A 408 -1.83 -51.99 -17.53
CA THR A 408 -1.67 -52.33 -18.93
C THR A 408 -1.37 -53.82 -18.96
N PRO A 409 -2.30 -54.69 -19.44
CA PRO A 409 -1.93 -56.07 -19.69
C PRO A 409 -0.85 -56.04 -20.76
N GLN A 410 0.34 -56.52 -20.43
CA GLN A 410 1.33 -56.83 -21.45
C GLN A 410 0.75 -57.96 -22.30
N LEU A 411 0.40 -57.65 -23.55
CA LEU A 411 0.09 -58.61 -24.60
C LEU A 411 1.09 -58.44 -25.74
#